data_AF-A0A661H410-F1
#
_entry.id   AF-A0A661H410-F1
#
_cell.length_a   1.000
_cell.length_b   1.000
_cell.length_c   1.000
_cell.angle_alpha   90.00
_cell.angle_beta   90.00
_cell.angle_gamma   90.00
#
_symmetry.space_group_name_H-M   'P 1'
#
loop_
_entity.id
_entity.type
_entity.pdbx_description
1 polymer ?
#
loop_
_entity_poly.entity_id
_entity_poly.type
_entity_poly.pdbx_seq_one_letter_code
_entity_poly.pdbx_strand_id
1 'polypeptide(L)' 'MEYNFIWDPAKARRNIKKHGVTFELAAAIFQDPMALTIYDDEG' A
#
# COMPACT_ATOMS: atom_id res chain seq x y z
N MET A 1 -5.45 4.98 -14.52
CA MET A 1 -6.31 4.83 -13.33
C MET A 1 -5.67 5.68 -12.24
N GLU A 2 -6.35 6.67 -11.70
CA GLU A 2 -5.79 7.55 -10.67
C GLU A 2 -6.26 7.07 -9.29
N TYR A 3 -5.33 6.57 -8.46
CA TYR A 3 -5.65 6.11 -7.12
C TYR A 3 -5.43 7.24 -6.10
N ASN A 4 -6.48 7.62 -5.39
CA ASN A 4 -6.41 8.56 -4.29
C ASN A 4 -6.45 7.82 -2.96
N PHE A 5 -5.28 7.64 -2.35
CA PHE A 5 -5.15 7.04 -1.03
C PHE A 5 -5.07 8.12 0.06
N ILE A 6 -5.83 7.94 1.13
CA ILE A 6 -5.82 8.83 2.30
C ILE A 6 -5.54 7.98 3.53
N TRP A 7 -4.64 8.46 4.38
CA TRP A 7 -4.36 7.84 5.67
C TRP A 7 -4.21 8.89 6.77
N ASP A 8 -4.47 8.45 8.00
CA ASP A 8 -4.22 9.25 9.19
C ASP A 8 -2.70 9.51 9.38
N PRO A 9 -2.27 10.75 9.66
CA PRO A 9 -0.85 11.08 9.84
C PRO A 9 -0.19 10.34 11.02
N ALA A 10 -0.92 10.00 12.07
CA ALA A 10 -0.38 9.21 13.18
C ALA A 10 -0.20 7.74 12.78
N LYS A 11 -1.09 7.19 11.94
CA LYS A 11 -0.93 5.86 11.34
C LYS A 11 0.28 5.82 10.41
N ALA A 12 0.51 6.84 9.58
CA ALA A 12 1.69 6.91 8.71
C ALA A 12 3.00 6.85 9.50
N ARG A 13 3.10 7.67 10.58
CA ARG A 13 4.27 7.65 11.48
C ARG A 13 4.47 6.28 12.13
N ARG A 14 3.40 5.63 12.58
CA ARG A 14 3.48 4.27 13.14
C ARG A 14 3.90 3.23 12.10
N ASN A 15 3.44 3.36 10.85
CA ASN A 15 3.81 2.46 9.76
C ASN A 15 5.31 2.51 9.49
N ILE A 16 5.88 3.71 9.37
CA ILE A 16 7.32 3.90 9.17
C ILE A 16 8.10 3.28 10.34
N LYS A 17 7.67 3.52 11.58
CA LYS A 17 8.34 2.95 12.76
C LYS A 17 8.27 1.42 12.80
N LYS A 18 7.16 0.82 12.38
CA LYS A 18 6.92 -0.62 12.46
C LYS A 18 7.48 -1.40 11.27
N HIS A 19 7.41 -0.83 10.07
CA HIS A 19 7.66 -1.53 8.81
C HIS A 19 8.80 -0.93 7.99
N GLY A 20 9.31 0.26 8.35
CA GLY A 20 10.41 0.93 7.65
C GLY A 20 10.05 1.53 6.30
N VAL A 21 8.78 1.47 5.88
CA VAL A 21 8.30 1.98 4.59
C VAL A 21 7.15 2.97 4.77
N THR A 22 7.02 3.92 3.84
CA THR A 22 5.90 4.87 3.82
C THR A 22 4.69 4.29 3.08
N PHE A 23 3.49 4.82 3.33
CA PHE A 23 2.31 4.37 2.58
C PHE A 23 2.34 4.83 1.13
N GLU A 24 2.92 5.99 0.86
CA GLU A 24 3.18 6.52 -0.48
C GLU A 24 4.06 5.56 -1.30
N LEU A 25 5.14 5.03 -0.69
CA LEU A 25 6.02 4.06 -1.35
C LEU A 25 5.28 2.73 -1.58
N ALA A 26 4.54 2.25 -0.58
CA ALA A 26 3.76 1.03 -0.72
C ALA A 26 2.67 1.15 -1.80
N ALA A 27 2.06 2.34 -1.94
CA ALA A 27 1.02 2.60 -2.92
C ALA A 27 1.52 2.57 -4.38
N ALA A 28 2.84 2.70 -4.61
CA ALA A 28 3.42 2.61 -5.94
C ALA A 28 3.18 1.23 -6.60
N ILE A 29 2.97 0.16 -5.82
CA ILE A 29 2.68 -1.17 -6.35
C ILE A 29 1.40 -1.20 -7.21
N PHE A 30 0.43 -0.34 -6.92
CA PHE A 30 -0.82 -0.24 -7.69
C PHE A 30 -0.64 0.42 -9.06
N GLN A 31 0.54 0.96 -9.33
CA GLN A 31 0.92 1.52 -10.63
C GLN A 31 1.85 0.60 -11.42
N ASP A 32 2.30 -0.51 -10.82
CA ASP A 32 3.17 -1.46 -11.50
C ASP A 32 2.37 -2.28 -12.53
N PRO A 33 2.65 -2.15 -13.84
CA PRO A 33 1.94 -2.89 -14.89
C PRO A 33 2.18 -4.41 -14.84
N MET A 34 3.20 -4.86 -14.09
CA MET A 34 3.49 -6.27 -13.87
C MET A 34 2.98 -6.80 -12.52
N ALA A 35 2.25 -5.98 -11.75
CA ALA A 35 1.69 -6.42 -10.48
C ALA A 35 0.72 -7.60 -10.69
N LEU A 36 1.02 -8.72 -10.04
CA LEU A 36 0.13 -9.88 -10.01
C LEU A 36 -0.75 -9.82 -8.75
N THR A 37 -2.06 -9.74 -8.94
CA THR A 37 -3.03 -9.87 -7.84
C THR A 37 -3.55 -11.30 -7.84
N ILE A 38 -3.27 -12.03 -6.76
CA ILE A 38 -3.79 -13.39 -6.53
C ILE A 38 -4.91 -13.25 -5.50
N TYR A 39 -6.12 -13.63 -5.87
CA TYR A 39 -7.23 -13.72 -4.93
C TYR A 39 -7.04 -15.00 -4.10
N ASP A 40 -7.31 -14.90 -2.80
CA ASP A 40 -7.38 -16.09 -1.97
C ASP A 40 -8.63 -16.89 -2.39
N ASP A 41 -8.46 -18.19 -2.61
CA ASP A 41 -9.57 -19.09 -2.92
C ASP A 41 -10.16 -19.50 -1.57
N GLU A 42 -11.23 -18.83 -1.13
CA GLU A 42 -11.92 -19.18 0.12
C GLU A 42 -12.46 -20.62 0.02
N GLY A 43 -11.79 -21.55 0.70
CA GLY A 43 -12.22 -22.93 0.91
C GLY A 43 -13.01 -23.11 2.20
#